data_AF-A0A1G7US96-F1
#
_entry.id   AF-A0A1G7US96-F1
#
_cell.length_a   1.000
_cell.length_b   1.000
_cell.length_c   1.000
_cell.angle_alpha   90.00
_cell.angle_beta   90.00
_cell.angle_gamma   90.00
#
_symmetry.space_group_name_H-M   'P 1'
#
loop_
_entity.id
_entity.type
_entity.pdbx_description
1 polymer ?
#
loop_
_entity_poly.entity_id
_entity_poly.type
_entity_poly.pdbx_seq_one_letter_code
_entity_poly.pdbx_strand_id
1 'polypeptide(L)'
;MASMNVGMIMKHDHKKVVILRTGLSLDGSDAVMIVPFKSGKPSDNALYVKAKTWVKDYWIPLDQVSVVKAAGVVHACTSPGRLPKEPLNAVLKEVNKVSR
;
A
#
# COMPACT_ATOMS: atom_id res chain seq x y z
N MET A 1 13.48 -2.70 15.00
CA MET A 1 12.31 -2.24 14.20
C MET A 1 11.79 -3.43 13.41
N ALA A 2 10.47 -3.65 13.37
CA ALA A 2 9.90 -4.65 12.48
C ALA A 2 10.25 -4.27 11.04
N SER A 3 10.91 -5.16 10.30
CA SER A 3 11.34 -4.91 8.93
C SER A 3 10.12 -4.72 8.04
N MET A 4 9.78 -3.46 7.74
CA MET A 4 8.77 -3.13 6.74
C MET A 4 9.29 -3.55 5.38
N ASN A 5 8.50 -4.35 4.66
CA ASN A 5 8.86 -4.84 3.33
C ASN A 5 7.81 -4.41 2.31
N VAL A 6 8.27 -4.17 1.09
CA VAL A 6 7.40 -3.88 -0.05
C VAL A 6 6.41 -5.04 -0.26
N GLY A 7 5.14 -4.67 -0.44
CA GLY A 7 3.99 -5.56 -0.57
C GLY A 7 3.40 -6.03 0.76
N MET A 8 3.97 -5.69 1.91
CA MET A 8 3.32 -5.98 3.19
C MET A 8 2.05 -5.15 3.34
N ILE A 9 0.99 -5.79 3.84
CA ILE A 9 -0.24 -5.11 4.22
C ILE A 9 -0.13 -4.79 5.71
N MET A 10 -0.27 -3.52 6.04
CA MET A 10 -0.17 -2.98 7.40
C MET A 10 -1.35 -2.07 7.69
N LYS A 11 -1.36 -1.42 8.86
CA LYS A 11 -2.40 -0.48 9.27
C LYS A 11 -1.79 0.90 9.51
N HIS A 12 -2.44 1.91 8.96
CA HIS A 12 -2.11 3.33 9.17
C HIS A 12 -3.43 4.09 9.30
N ASP A 13 -3.58 4.91 10.33
CA ASP A 13 -4.80 5.69 10.58
C ASP A 13 -6.09 4.82 10.52
N HIS A 14 -6.09 3.71 11.26
CA HIS A 14 -7.17 2.71 11.27
C HIS A 14 -7.50 2.02 9.94
N LYS A 15 -6.80 2.34 8.84
CA LYS A 15 -7.03 1.79 7.50
C LYS A 15 -5.97 0.77 7.12
N LYS A 16 -6.34 -0.24 6.33
CA LYS A 16 -5.38 -1.17 5.73
C LYS A 16 -4.62 -0.45 4.61
N VAL A 17 -3.31 -0.60 4.58
CA VAL A 17 -2.43 0.01 3.59
C VAL A 17 -1.39 -0.99 3.12
N VAL A 18 -0.93 -0.88 1.88
CA VAL A 18 0.16 -1.67 1.32
C VAL A 18 1.42 -0.81 1.27
N ILE A 19 2.54 -1.35 1.71
CA ILE A 19 3.85 -0.69 1.58
C ILE A 19 4.34 -0.84 0.15
N LEU A 20 4.59 0.27 -0.53
CA LEU A 20 5.07 0.30 -1.91
C LEU A 20 6.58 0.57 -1.99
N ARG A 21 7.11 1.37 -1.06
CA ARG A 21 8.53 1.71 -1.01
C ARG A 21 8.97 1.93 0.43
N THR A 22 10.20 1.54 0.72
CA THR A 22 10.86 1.73 2.02
C THR A 22 12.19 2.46 1.82
N GLY A 23 12.85 2.84 2.92
CA GLY A 23 14.11 3.59 2.88
C GLY A 23 13.94 5.03 2.40
N LEU A 24 12.76 5.61 2.61
CA LEU A 24 12.52 7.03 2.39
C LEU A 24 12.79 7.78 3.71
N SER A 25 13.03 9.08 3.62
CA SER A 25 13.14 9.95 4.78
C SER A 25 12.15 11.10 4.65
N LEU A 26 11.42 11.39 5.73
CA LEU A 26 10.48 12.50 5.82
C LEU A 26 10.75 13.24 7.13
N ASP A 27 11.10 14.52 7.04
CA ASP A 27 11.46 15.37 8.20
C ASP A 27 12.54 14.74 9.10
N GLY A 28 13.60 14.18 8.50
CA GLY A 28 14.71 13.55 9.23
C GLY A 28 14.36 12.21 9.90
N SER A 29 13.16 11.69 9.69
CA SER A 29 12.70 10.39 10.21
C SER A 29 12.51 9.37 9.09
N ASP A 30 12.65 8.08 9.40
CA ASP A 30 12.30 6.99 8.48
C ASP A 30 10.85 7.12 7.98
N ALA A 31 10.69 6.95 6.68
CA ALA A 31 9.42 7.06 5.99
C ALA A 31 9.22 5.89 5.02
N VAL A 32 7.95 5.64 4.72
CA VAL A 32 7.51 4.62 3.79
C VAL A 32 6.43 5.18 2.87
N MET A 33 6.46 4.75 1.62
CA MET A 33 5.39 5.03 0.67
C MET A 33 4.33 3.95 0.83
N ILE A 34 3.10 4.38 1.07
CA ILE A 34 1.96 3.52 1.29
C ILE A 34 0.83 3.85 0.32
N VAL A 35 -0.06 2.89 0.12
CA VAL A 35 -1.31 3.07 -0.61
C VAL A 35 -2.46 2.38 0.13
N PRO A 36 -3.67 2.96 0.16
CA PRO A 36 -4.82 2.31 0.75
C PRO A 36 -5.13 0.94 0.12
N PHE A 37 -5.56 0.01 0.96
CA PHE A 37 -5.99 -1.32 0.57
C PHE A 37 -7.46 -1.51 0.96
N LYS A 38 -8.37 -1.23 0.02
CA LYS A 38 -9.81 -1.15 0.29
C LYS A 38 -10.52 -2.40 -0.17
N SER A 39 -11.51 -2.86 0.59
CA SER A 39 -12.39 -3.96 0.18
C SER A 39 -13.63 -3.50 -0.60
N GLY A 40 -13.78 -2.21 -0.86
CA GLY A 40 -14.82 -1.66 -1.71
C GLY A 40 -14.22 -1.14 -3.00
N LYS A 41 -14.93 -1.34 -4.13
CA LYS A 41 -14.55 -0.76 -5.42
C LYS A 41 -14.57 0.77 -5.28
N PRO A 42 -13.46 1.48 -5.58
CA PRO A 42 -13.46 2.94 -5.63
C PRO A 42 -14.33 3.43 -6.80
N SER A 43 -14.70 4.72 -6.80
CA SER A 43 -15.52 5.33 -7.86
C SER A 43 -14.95 5.02 -9.25
N ASP A 44 -15.82 4.82 -10.24
CA ASP A 44 -15.46 4.37 -11.60
C ASP A 44 -14.47 5.30 -12.33
N ASN A 45 -14.29 6.54 -11.85
CA ASN A 45 -13.34 7.50 -12.44
C ASN A 45 -11.92 7.47 -11.83
N ALA A 46 -11.68 6.71 -10.76
CA ALA A 46 -10.36 6.64 -10.13
C ALA A 46 -9.50 5.54 -10.75
N LEU A 47 -8.19 5.78 -10.91
CA LEU A 47 -7.25 4.71 -11.29
C LEU A 47 -7.08 3.73 -10.13
N TYR A 48 -7.36 2.46 -10.35
CA TYR A 48 -7.21 1.41 -9.35
C TYR A 48 -6.64 0.11 -9.91
N VAL A 49 -5.95 -0.63 -9.05
CA VAL A 49 -5.56 -2.02 -9.31
C VAL A 49 -6.43 -2.95 -8.48
N LYS A 50 -7.05 -3.94 -9.13
CA LYS A 50 -7.76 -5.01 -8.45
C LYS A 50 -6.77 -6.05 -7.95
N ALA A 51 -6.80 -6.33 -6.65
CA ALA A 51 -6.02 -7.38 -6.01
C ALA A 51 -6.95 -8.52 -5.57
N LYS A 52 -6.93 -9.61 -6.34
CA LYS A 52 -7.64 -10.84 -5.96
C LYS A 52 -6.86 -11.54 -4.86
N THR A 53 -7.46 -11.70 -3.69
CA THR A 53 -6.83 -12.41 -2.57
C THR A 53 -7.68 -13.62 -2.18
N TRP A 54 -7.10 -14.56 -1.44
CA TRP A 54 -7.81 -15.76 -0.98
C TRP A 54 -8.98 -15.44 -0.03
N VAL A 55 -9.00 -14.24 0.57
CA VAL A 55 -10.08 -13.79 1.45
C VAL A 55 -11.23 -13.16 0.66
N LYS A 56 -10.89 -12.22 -0.23
CA LYS A 56 -11.83 -11.49 -1.10
C LYS A 56 -11.06 -10.63 -2.10
N ASP A 57 -11.80 -10.00 -3.00
CA ASP A 57 -11.26 -8.96 -3.85
C ASP A 57 -11.00 -7.68 -3.04
N TYR A 58 -9.89 -7.04 -3.36
CA TYR A 58 -9.52 -5.73 -2.83
C TYR A 58 -9.14 -4.81 -3.98
N TRP A 59 -9.17 -3.51 -3.72
CA TRP A 59 -8.90 -2.45 -4.67
C TRP A 59 -7.87 -1.50 -4.08
N ILE A 60 -6.88 -1.17 -4.91
CA ILE A 60 -5.77 -0.30 -4.58
C ILE A 60 -5.91 0.96 -5.44
N PRO A 61 -6.43 2.07 -4.90
CA PRO A 61 -6.53 3.33 -5.63
C PRO A 61 -5.13 3.95 -5.79
N LEU A 62 -4.67 4.07 -7.03
CA LEU A 62 -3.33 4.56 -7.37
C LEU A 62 -3.16 6.07 -7.15
N ASP A 63 -4.26 6.81 -7.12
CA ASP A 63 -4.29 8.25 -6.83
C ASP A 63 -4.08 8.56 -5.34
N GLN A 64 -4.24 7.58 -4.45
CA GLN A 64 -4.15 7.78 -2.99
C GLN A 64 -2.80 7.31 -2.43
N VAL A 65 -1.74 7.37 -3.23
CA VAL A 65 -0.39 7.05 -2.76
C VAL A 65 0.09 8.18 -1.85
N SER A 66 0.72 7.83 -0.73
CA SER A 66 1.20 8.81 0.25
C SER A 66 2.51 8.36 0.88
N VAL A 67 3.38 9.30 1.19
CA VAL A 67 4.59 9.05 1.98
C VAL A 67 4.29 9.43 3.43
N VAL A 68 4.49 8.49 4.35
CA VAL A 68 4.22 8.68 5.78
C VAL A 68 5.41 8.25 6.61
N LYS A 69 5.52 8.78 7.83
CA LYS A 69 6.54 8.34 8.79
C LYS A 69 6.32 6.86 9.11
N ALA A 70 7.39 6.06 9.05
CA ALA A 70 7.33 4.63 9.32
C ALA A 70 6.76 4.34 10.71
N ALA A 71 7.07 5.17 11.70
CA ALA A 71 6.54 5.04 13.07
C ALA A 71 5.00 5.06 13.16
N GLY A 72 4.30 5.68 12.19
CA GLY A 72 2.84 5.71 12.12
C GLY A 72 2.22 4.47 11.47
N VAL A 73 3.03 3.61 10.86
CA VAL A 73 2.60 2.37 10.21
C VAL A 73 2.80 1.21 11.17
N VAL A 74 1.69 0.62 11.61
CA VAL A 74 1.69 -0.43 12.61
C VAL A 74 1.35 -1.79 11.99
N HIS A 75 2.06 -2.82 12.45
CA HIS A 75 1.75 -4.20 12.12
C HIS A 75 0.50 -4.64 12.91
N ALA A 76 -0.66 -4.52 12.29
CA ALA A 76 -1.86 -5.20 12.75
C ALA A 76 -1.97 -6.55 12.02
N CYS A 77 -2.52 -7.58 12.67
CA CYS A 77 -2.82 -8.86 12.03
C CYS A 77 -3.89 -8.66 10.94
N THR A 78 -3.48 -8.14 9.79
CA THR A 78 -4.35 -7.84 8.66
C THR A 78 -4.32 -9.04 7.74
N SER A 79 -5.40 -9.81 7.67
CA SER A 79 -5.57 -10.79 6.59
C SER A 79 -6.06 -10.08 5.32
N PRO A 80 -5.44 -10.32 4.16
CA PRO A 80 -4.16 -11.02 3.96
C PRO A 80 -2.95 -10.18 4.40
N GLY A 81 -1.91 -10.80 4.97
CA GLY A 81 -0.74 -10.09 5.51
C GLY A 81 0.22 -9.54 4.44
N ARG A 82 0.06 -10.00 3.20
CA ARG A 82 0.87 -9.56 2.05
C ARG A 82 0.03 -9.51 0.80
N LEU A 83 0.32 -8.53 -0.05
CA LEU A 83 -0.28 -8.42 -1.37
C LEU A 83 0.28 -9.52 -2.30
N PRO A 84 -0.55 -10.16 -3.14
CA PRO A 84 -0.06 -11.09 -4.16
C PRO A 84 0.90 -10.41 -5.14
N LYS A 85 1.81 -11.18 -5.74
CA LYS A 85 2.89 -10.66 -6.59
C LYS A 85 2.38 -9.90 -7.82
N GLU A 86 1.38 -10.44 -8.52
CA GLU A 86 0.82 -9.82 -9.73
C GLU A 86 0.24 -8.42 -9.49
N PRO A 87 -0.73 -8.22 -8.57
CA PRO A 87 -1.25 -6.89 -8.28
C PRO A 87 -0.18 -5.96 -7.68
N LEU A 88 0.77 -6.47 -6.91
CA LEU A 88 1.89 -5.66 -6.42
C LEU A 88 2.74 -5.10 -7.56
N ASN A 89 3.14 -5.94 -8.51
CA ASN A 89 3.92 -5.50 -9.66
C ASN A 89 3.14 -4.52 -10.54
N ALA A 90 1.83 -4.73 -10.72
CA ALA A 90 0.98 -3.79 -11.44
C ALA A 90 0.95 -2.42 -10.76
N VAL A 91 0.75 -2.37 -9.44
CA VAL A 91 0.78 -1.12 -8.67
C VAL A 91 2.14 -0.44 -8.79
N LEU A 92 3.24 -1.17 -8.57
CA LEU A 92 4.59 -0.62 -8.66
C LEU A 92 4.91 -0.07 -10.06
N LYS A 93 4.44 -0.74 -11.12
CA LYS A 93 4.61 -0.27 -12.50
C LYS A 93 3.88 1.05 -12.74
N GLU A 94 2.64 1.18 -12.28
CA GLU A 94 1.87 2.41 -12.46
C GLU A 94 2.42 3.56 -11.61
N VAL A 95 2.78 3.31 -10.35
CA VAL A 95 3.36 4.34 -9.47
C VAL A 95 4.70 4.84 -10.02
N ASN A 96 5.51 3.97 -10.63
CA ASN A 96 6.77 4.37 -11.24
C ASN A 96 6.58 5.18 -12.54
N LYS A 97 5.47 5.00 -13.27
CA LYS A 97 5.12 5.85 -14.42
C LYS A 97 4.70 7.25 -13.98
N VAL A 98 3.99 7.37 -12.85
CA VAL A 98 3.50 8.65 -12.33
C VAL A 98 4.63 9.47 -11.68
N SER A 99 5.68 8.81 -11.19
CA SER A 99 6.82 9.46 -10.53
C SER A 99 7.90 9.96 -11.51
N ARG A 100 7.67 9.90 -12.83
CA ARG A 100 8.62 10.28 -13.89
C ARG A 100 8.10 11.47 -14.68
#